data_AF-A0A858RCF1-F1
#
_entry.id   AF-A0A858RCF1-F1
#
_cell.length_a   1.000
_cell.length_b   1.000
_cell.length_c   1.000
_cell.angle_alpha   90.00
_cell.angle_beta   90.00
_cell.angle_gamma   90.00
#
_symmetry.space_group_name_H-M   'P 1'
#
loop_
_entity.id
_entity.type
_entity.pdbx_description
1 polymer ?
#
loop_
_entity_poly.entity_id
_entity_poly.type
_entity_poly.pdbx_seq_one_letter_code
_entity_poly.pdbx_strand_id
1 'polypeptide(L)'
;MRPSPIWLLPPFLAVAAYFAGRANSADPSGSNAAMTADAHQDMAREKPIKDFAAELERLNQEWRLEDEMQTVNPSTTFTKFNGEQLRARIEALMKSREAGEDSRDWDQMRADEENLDKAIHDLAIQEKKEALDWINEHFPAYRKALMQAWAAADPDGALQAVIGSKRKPPCSYDTLSELLQDLATQSPAALREACDQVPWELFSNTDADEDPFGGLSGISIPHGTDPRPWIETGVAEELARKGVSINGLFSEWARLDPAGALARVEDWPDPNFPASTRLGDLLWTGIGDKQRAAKISELLEKLPAESLAKMAVIASENTVHDELVEAYPILRIKDADASKEK
;
A
#
# COMPACT_ATOMS: atom_id res chain seq x y z
N MET A 1 -42.68 30.74 -23.15
CA MET A 1 -41.97 30.78 -21.84
C MET A 1 -41.31 29.44 -21.64
N ARG A 2 -39.98 29.39 -21.78
CA ARG A 2 -39.18 28.17 -21.63
C ARG A 2 -38.52 28.20 -20.24
N PRO A 3 -38.61 27.14 -19.42
CA PRO A 3 -37.85 27.08 -18.18
C PRO A 3 -36.39 26.69 -18.47
N SER A 4 -35.47 27.39 -17.82
CA SER A 4 -34.02 27.14 -17.83
C SER A 4 -33.65 25.87 -17.03
N PRO A 5 -32.58 25.15 -17.39
CA PRO A 5 -32.10 24.00 -16.62
C PRO A 5 -31.22 24.46 -15.45
N ILE A 6 -31.56 23.99 -14.25
CA ILE A 6 -30.71 24.00 -13.05
C ILE A 6 -29.59 22.97 -13.31
N TRP A 7 -28.36 23.45 -13.45
CA TRP A 7 -27.19 22.58 -13.45
C TRP A 7 -26.75 22.31 -12.01
N LEU A 8 -26.62 21.01 -11.72
CA LEU A 8 -26.01 20.42 -10.54
C LEU A 8 -24.58 20.94 -10.34
N LEU A 9 -24.30 21.49 -9.17
CA LEU A 9 -22.94 21.61 -8.62
C LEU A 9 -22.61 20.25 -7.94
N PRO A 10 -21.53 19.54 -8.33
CA PRO A 10 -21.09 18.31 -7.67
C PRO A 10 -20.26 18.59 -6.39
N PRO A 11 -20.07 17.58 -5.51
CA PRO A 11 -19.70 17.73 -4.09
C PRO A 11 -18.20 18.07 -3.80
N PHE A 12 -17.53 18.77 -4.71
CA PHE A 12 -16.08 19.07 -4.57
C PHE A 12 -15.77 20.32 -3.72
N LEU A 13 -16.77 21.13 -3.36
CA LEU A 13 -16.59 22.26 -2.46
C LEU A 13 -16.43 21.86 -0.98
N ALA A 14 -16.79 20.63 -0.60
CA ALA A 14 -16.65 20.13 0.77
C ALA A 14 -15.19 19.79 1.14
N VAL A 15 -14.36 19.42 0.17
CA VAL A 15 -12.95 19.04 0.40
C VAL A 15 -12.07 20.29 0.61
N ALA A 16 -12.31 21.36 -0.15
CA ALA A 16 -11.55 22.61 -0.01
C ALA A 16 -11.84 23.35 1.32
N ALA A 17 -13.08 23.28 1.83
CA ALA A 17 -13.46 23.88 3.10
C ALA A 17 -12.80 23.17 4.32
N TYR A 18 -12.49 21.88 4.19
CA TYR A 18 -11.84 21.09 5.24
C TYR A 18 -10.38 21.50 5.45
N PHE A 19 -9.61 21.75 4.37
CA PHE A 19 -8.23 22.21 4.48
C PHE A 19 -8.11 23.69 4.91
N ALA A 20 -9.06 24.54 4.50
CA ALA A 20 -9.09 25.94 4.95
C ALA A 20 -9.46 26.08 6.45
N GLY A 21 -10.25 25.15 7.01
CA GLY A 21 -10.63 25.17 8.42
C GLY A 21 -9.51 24.76 9.39
N ARG A 22 -8.55 23.92 8.94
CA ARG A 22 -7.44 23.42 9.79
C ARG A 22 -6.30 24.42 9.95
N ALA A 23 -6.22 25.43 9.08
CA ALA A 23 -5.26 26.53 9.22
C ALA A 23 -5.65 27.57 10.29
N ASN A 24 -6.90 27.57 10.77
CA ASN A 24 -7.45 28.60 11.65
C ASN A 24 -7.88 28.11 13.06
N SER A 25 -7.56 26.88 13.44
CA SER A 25 -7.81 26.35 14.80
C SER A 25 -6.49 26.04 15.53
N ALA A 26 -5.62 27.04 15.61
CA ALA A 26 -4.59 27.11 16.64
C ALA A 26 -5.12 27.97 17.78
N ASP A 27 -5.28 27.41 18.99
CA ASP A 27 -5.35 28.20 20.22
C ASP A 27 -5.12 27.32 21.49
N PRO A 28 -4.94 27.87 22.71
CA PRO A 28 -3.63 28.26 23.23
C PRO A 28 -3.41 27.78 24.68
N SER A 29 -2.21 27.31 25.03
CA SER A 29 -1.67 27.49 26.39
C SER A 29 -0.18 27.19 26.39
N GLY A 30 0.61 28.23 26.68
CA GLY A 30 2.06 28.15 26.65
C GLY A 30 2.68 27.58 27.92
N SER A 31 3.89 27.04 27.76
CA SER A 31 5.05 27.65 28.39
C SER A 31 6.33 27.25 27.64
N ASN A 32 7.03 28.28 27.17
CA ASN A 32 8.32 28.25 26.50
C ASN A 32 9.42 27.56 27.31
N ALA A 33 10.37 26.93 26.63
CA ALA A 33 11.77 27.36 26.73
C ALA A 33 12.62 26.80 25.57
N ALA A 34 12.83 27.67 24.59
CA ALA A 34 14.13 27.98 23.99
C ALA A 34 14.94 26.83 23.36
N MET A 35 14.69 26.56 22.07
CA MET A 35 15.73 26.12 21.14
C MET A 35 15.34 26.33 19.67
N THR A 36 14.81 27.51 19.33
CA THR A 36 14.48 27.86 17.94
C THR A 36 14.86 29.31 17.66
N ALA A 37 16.10 29.53 17.23
CA ALA A 37 16.49 30.76 16.54
C ALA A 37 17.79 30.62 15.72
N ASP A 38 18.57 29.53 15.84
CA ASP A 38 19.88 29.42 15.15
C ASP A 38 19.98 28.27 14.13
N ALA A 39 18.95 27.47 13.90
CA ALA A 39 19.03 26.34 12.95
C ALA A 39 18.81 26.73 11.47
N HIS A 40 18.47 27.99 11.17
CA HIS A 40 18.31 28.48 9.80
C HIS A 40 19.55 29.22 9.25
N GLN A 41 20.70 29.18 9.94
CA GLN A 41 21.86 30.00 9.56
C GLN A 41 23.17 29.30 9.22
N ASP A 42 23.18 27.96 9.07
CA ASP A 42 24.32 27.25 8.49
C ASP A 42 23.94 26.44 7.23
N MET A 43 23.22 27.08 6.31
CA MET A 43 23.33 26.73 4.89
C MET A 43 24.72 27.14 4.40
N ALA A 44 25.72 26.32 4.74
CA ALA A 44 27.08 26.48 4.31
C ALA A 44 27.19 26.16 2.80
N ARG A 45 26.93 27.18 1.99
CA ARG A 45 27.58 27.49 0.71
C ARG A 45 27.56 26.39 -0.36
N GLU A 46 26.38 26.15 -0.94
CA GLU A 46 26.28 25.89 -2.37
C GLU A 46 25.76 27.13 -3.08
N LYS A 47 26.32 27.43 -4.25
CA LYS A 47 26.02 28.68 -4.99
C LYS A 47 24.51 28.75 -5.26
N PRO A 48 23.83 29.86 -4.97
CA PRO A 48 22.42 29.99 -5.32
C PRO A 48 22.27 29.87 -6.83
N ILE A 49 21.49 28.89 -7.29
CA ILE A 49 21.07 28.77 -8.69
C ILE A 49 20.28 30.05 -9.00
N LYS A 50 20.89 30.96 -9.75
CA LYS A 50 20.37 32.33 -9.96
C LYS A 50 19.24 32.44 -10.98
N ASP A 51 18.93 31.38 -11.72
CA ASP A 51 17.75 31.32 -12.59
C ASP A 51 17.19 29.90 -12.61
N PHE A 52 16.30 29.64 -11.66
CA PHE A 52 15.73 28.33 -11.43
C PHE A 52 14.98 27.77 -12.67
N ALA A 53 14.21 28.62 -13.35
CA ALA A 53 13.50 28.27 -14.57
C ALA A 53 14.43 27.97 -15.76
N ALA A 54 15.54 28.71 -15.91
CA ALA A 54 16.50 28.48 -16.98
C ALA A 54 17.29 27.17 -16.77
N GLU A 55 17.59 26.82 -15.52
CA GLU A 55 18.23 25.54 -15.21
C GLU A 55 17.29 24.36 -15.47
N LEU A 56 16.02 24.48 -15.12
CA LEU A 56 15.01 23.48 -15.45
C LEU A 56 14.83 23.33 -16.97
N GLU A 57 14.82 24.43 -17.71
CA GLU A 57 14.74 24.43 -19.17
C GLU A 57 15.99 23.77 -19.80
N ARG A 58 17.20 24.07 -19.30
CA ARG A 58 18.45 23.43 -19.72
C ARG A 58 18.39 21.91 -19.50
N LEU A 59 18.01 21.48 -18.30
CA LEU A 59 17.89 20.07 -17.95
C LEU A 59 16.80 19.36 -18.77
N ASN A 60 15.67 20.03 -19.05
CA ASN A 60 14.62 19.51 -19.93
C ASN A 60 15.12 19.29 -21.36
N GLN A 61 15.90 20.23 -21.90
CA GLN A 61 16.50 20.10 -23.23
C GLN A 61 17.52 18.96 -23.27
N GLU A 62 18.37 18.82 -22.23
CA GLU A 62 19.33 17.70 -22.14
C GLU A 62 18.62 16.35 -22.12
N TRP A 63 17.51 16.22 -21.37
CA TRP A 63 16.76 14.95 -21.33
C TRP A 63 16.04 14.64 -22.63
N ARG A 64 15.46 15.64 -23.29
CA ARG A 64 14.79 15.43 -24.57
C ARG A 64 15.77 14.95 -25.63
N LEU A 65 16.98 15.52 -25.64
CA LEU A 65 18.06 15.07 -26.52
C LEU A 65 18.48 13.64 -26.20
N GLU A 66 18.55 13.25 -24.92
CA GLU A 66 18.85 11.87 -24.54
C GLU A 66 17.75 10.88 -24.94
N ASP A 67 16.47 11.18 -24.72
CA ASP A 67 15.33 10.33 -25.12
C ASP A 67 15.26 10.21 -26.66
N GLU A 68 15.48 11.30 -27.40
CA GLU A 68 15.58 11.31 -28.86
C GLU A 68 16.78 10.46 -29.35
N MET A 69 17.89 10.43 -28.61
CA MET A 69 19.05 9.62 -29.00
C MET A 69 18.92 8.14 -28.65
N GLN A 70 18.25 7.80 -27.54
CA GLN A 70 17.95 6.41 -27.17
C GLN A 70 16.97 5.75 -28.15
N THR A 71 15.99 6.50 -28.65
CA THR A 71 15.04 6.02 -29.67
C THR A 71 15.70 5.79 -31.03
N VAL A 72 16.75 6.54 -31.36
CA VAL A 72 17.50 6.42 -32.62
C VAL A 72 18.57 5.33 -32.54
N ASN A 73 19.16 5.06 -31.37
CA ASN A 73 20.26 4.10 -31.27
C ASN A 73 20.31 3.36 -29.90
N PRO A 74 19.47 2.32 -29.71
CA PRO A 74 19.28 1.64 -28.43
C PRO A 74 20.50 0.84 -27.95
N SER A 75 21.54 0.69 -28.78
CA SER A 75 22.79 -0.03 -28.49
C SER A 75 23.92 0.87 -27.97
N THR A 76 23.73 2.18 -27.93
CA THR A 76 24.72 3.13 -27.37
C THR A 76 24.49 3.27 -25.88
N THR A 77 25.46 2.87 -25.06
CA THR A 77 25.47 3.13 -23.62
C THR A 77 25.74 4.61 -23.39
N PHE A 78 24.72 5.44 -23.59
CA PHE A 78 24.78 6.84 -23.17
C PHE A 78 24.83 6.87 -21.65
N THR A 79 25.70 7.72 -21.11
CA THR A 79 25.81 7.92 -19.68
C THR A 79 24.50 8.52 -19.21
N LYS A 80 23.63 7.67 -18.64
CA LYS A 80 22.46 8.09 -17.86
C LYS A 80 22.92 9.23 -16.94
N PHE A 81 22.14 10.32 -16.84
CA PHE A 81 22.42 11.44 -15.92
C PHE A 81 23.01 10.90 -14.62
N ASN A 82 24.14 11.48 -14.17
CA ASN A 82 24.72 11.04 -12.92
C ASN A 82 23.83 11.46 -11.75
N GLY A 83 24.01 10.85 -10.58
CA GLY A 83 23.15 11.12 -9.44
C GLY A 83 23.15 12.59 -8.97
N GLU A 84 24.26 13.32 -9.13
CA GLU A 84 24.32 14.76 -8.85
C GLU A 84 23.38 15.55 -9.78
N GLN A 85 23.38 15.24 -11.07
CA GLN A 85 22.48 15.86 -12.04
C GLN A 85 21.01 15.50 -11.77
N LEU A 86 20.73 14.25 -11.38
CA LEU A 86 19.38 13.80 -11.02
C LEU A 86 18.87 14.50 -9.76
N ARG A 87 19.71 14.66 -8.73
CA ARG A 87 19.36 15.41 -7.50
C ARG A 87 19.10 16.88 -7.80
N ALA A 88 19.98 17.54 -8.55
CA ALA A 88 19.79 18.93 -8.96
C ALA A 88 18.49 19.13 -9.74
N ARG A 89 18.12 18.15 -10.56
CA ARG A 89 16.86 18.14 -11.31
C ARG A 89 15.64 17.95 -10.41
N ILE A 90 15.70 17.05 -9.44
CA ILE A 90 14.60 16.85 -8.48
C ILE A 90 14.39 18.13 -7.67
N GLU A 91 15.46 18.71 -7.12
CA GLU A 91 15.38 20.01 -6.43
C GLU A 91 14.79 21.08 -7.33
N ALA A 92 15.13 21.03 -8.61
CA ALA A 92 14.60 21.95 -9.59
C ALA A 92 13.09 21.81 -9.74
N LEU A 93 12.62 20.63 -10.15
CA LEU A 93 11.20 20.37 -10.34
C LEU A 93 10.39 20.70 -9.06
N MET A 94 10.96 20.45 -7.88
CA MET A 94 10.35 20.83 -6.59
C MET A 94 10.24 22.34 -6.39
N LYS A 95 11.30 23.11 -6.63
CA LYS A 95 11.26 24.59 -6.56
C LYS A 95 10.30 25.17 -7.61
N SER A 96 10.21 24.56 -8.79
CA SER A 96 9.20 24.92 -9.80
C SER A 96 7.80 24.77 -9.22
N ARG A 97 7.51 23.62 -8.58
CA ARG A 97 6.23 23.32 -7.92
C ARG A 97 5.89 24.33 -6.82
N GLU A 98 6.84 24.72 -5.99
CA GLU A 98 6.60 25.71 -4.93
C GLU A 98 6.40 27.13 -5.48
N ALA A 99 7.05 27.48 -6.60
CA ALA A 99 7.03 28.85 -7.13
C ALA A 99 5.76 29.23 -7.92
N GLY A 100 4.90 28.28 -8.29
CA GLY A 100 3.80 28.54 -9.23
C GLY A 100 2.43 28.15 -8.69
N GLU A 101 1.85 28.97 -7.82
CA GLU A 101 0.51 28.72 -7.28
C GLU A 101 -0.65 29.44 -8.00
N ASP A 102 -0.44 30.29 -9.02
CA ASP A 102 -1.56 31.07 -9.59
C ASP A 102 -1.78 31.06 -11.12
N SER A 103 -0.94 30.40 -11.94
CA SER A 103 -1.13 30.49 -13.40
C SER A 103 -0.56 29.36 -14.27
N ARG A 104 -0.32 28.16 -13.73
CA ARG A 104 0.22 27.07 -14.55
C ARG A 104 -0.85 26.37 -15.38
N ASP A 105 -0.52 26.13 -16.64
CA ASP A 105 -1.28 25.24 -17.53
C ASP A 105 -1.26 23.82 -16.97
N TRP A 106 -2.42 23.16 -16.94
CA TRP A 106 -2.59 21.81 -16.39
C TRP A 106 -1.68 20.79 -17.07
N ASP A 107 -1.44 20.96 -18.37
CA ASP A 107 -0.57 20.07 -19.13
C ASP A 107 0.91 20.23 -18.74
N GLN A 108 1.35 21.45 -18.38
CA GLN A 108 2.70 21.66 -17.86
C GLN A 108 2.88 21.06 -16.47
N MET A 109 1.87 21.16 -15.60
CA MET A 109 1.92 20.55 -14.27
C MET A 109 2.03 19.02 -14.35
N ARG A 110 1.28 18.39 -15.27
CA ARG A 110 1.37 16.95 -15.51
C ARG A 110 2.75 16.56 -16.06
N ALA A 111 3.28 17.33 -17.02
CA ALA A 111 4.61 17.05 -17.56
C ALA A 111 5.71 17.19 -16.51
N ASP A 112 5.63 18.19 -15.63
CA ASP A 112 6.59 18.35 -14.51
C ASP A 112 6.50 17.19 -13.50
N GLU A 113 5.30 16.63 -13.28
CA GLU A 113 5.09 15.43 -12.47
C GLU A 113 5.73 14.18 -13.06
N GLU A 114 5.43 13.89 -14.32
CA GLU A 114 6.02 12.74 -15.03
C GLU A 114 7.56 12.82 -15.05
N ASN A 115 8.10 14.03 -15.24
CA ASN A 115 9.53 14.27 -15.20
C ASN A 115 10.15 14.09 -13.81
N LEU A 116 9.42 14.45 -12.76
CA LEU A 116 9.88 14.29 -11.38
C LEU A 116 9.89 12.82 -10.99
N ASP A 117 8.83 12.10 -11.32
CA ASP A 117 8.73 10.66 -11.08
C ASP A 117 9.82 9.89 -11.84
N LYS A 118 10.08 10.26 -13.12
CA LYS A 118 11.19 9.70 -13.89
C LYS A 118 12.55 9.97 -13.23
N ALA A 119 12.77 11.18 -12.71
CA ALA A 119 14.04 11.55 -12.07
C ALA A 119 14.28 10.74 -10.79
N ILE A 120 13.25 10.62 -9.96
CA ILE A 120 13.28 9.84 -8.72
C ILE A 120 13.51 8.36 -9.02
N HIS A 121 12.83 7.84 -10.04
CA HIS A 121 13.00 6.46 -10.46
C HIS A 121 14.43 6.17 -10.93
N ASP A 122 14.99 7.05 -11.76
CA ASP A 122 16.37 6.89 -12.24
C ASP A 122 17.40 7.03 -11.11
N LEU A 123 17.17 7.93 -10.17
CA LEU A 123 18.01 8.10 -8.99
C LEU A 123 17.98 6.84 -8.11
N ALA A 124 16.79 6.24 -7.92
CA ALA A 124 16.61 5.01 -7.16
C ALA A 124 17.44 3.85 -7.73
N ILE A 125 17.40 3.68 -9.05
CA ILE A 125 18.13 2.62 -9.76
C ILE A 125 19.64 2.81 -9.64
N GLN A 126 20.12 4.04 -9.72
CA GLN A 126 21.54 4.35 -9.78
C GLN A 126 22.20 4.40 -8.40
N GLU A 127 21.56 5.09 -7.46
CA GLU A 127 22.17 5.45 -6.17
C GLU A 127 21.51 4.77 -4.97
N LYS A 128 20.39 4.04 -5.15
CA LYS A 128 19.87 3.09 -4.16
C LYS A 128 19.77 3.68 -2.74
N LYS A 129 20.65 3.25 -1.82
CA LYS A 129 20.62 3.67 -0.41
C LYS A 129 20.98 5.15 -0.26
N GLU A 130 21.98 5.62 -0.98
CA GLU A 130 22.40 7.02 -0.99
C GLU A 130 21.27 7.93 -1.49
N ALA A 131 20.48 7.46 -2.47
CA ALA A 131 19.28 8.17 -2.93
C ALA A 131 18.18 8.20 -1.87
N LEU A 132 17.94 7.07 -1.19
CA LEU A 132 16.95 6.96 -0.12
C LEU A 132 17.30 7.89 1.05
N ASP A 133 18.55 7.92 1.48
CA ASP A 133 19.03 8.78 2.57
C ASP A 133 18.84 10.27 2.20
N TRP A 134 19.19 10.64 0.96
CA TRP A 134 19.02 12.01 0.45
C TRP A 134 17.54 12.41 0.35
N ILE A 135 16.66 11.58 -0.23
CA ILE A 135 15.21 11.85 -0.30
C ILE A 135 14.61 11.97 1.10
N ASN A 136 15.06 11.19 2.07
CA ASN A 136 14.58 11.28 3.46
C ASN A 136 14.92 12.60 4.15
N GLU A 137 16.05 13.21 3.78
CA GLU A 137 16.52 14.49 4.30
C GLU A 137 15.81 15.66 3.62
N HIS A 138 15.72 15.63 2.28
CA HIS A 138 15.29 16.79 1.50
C HIS A 138 13.81 16.73 1.07
N PHE A 139 13.30 15.55 0.68
CA PHE A 139 11.99 15.40 0.03
C PHE A 139 11.22 14.16 0.51
N PRO A 140 10.93 14.03 1.82
CA PRO A 140 10.44 12.78 2.40
C PRO A 140 9.12 12.25 1.82
N ALA A 141 8.31 13.09 1.19
CA ALA A 141 7.08 12.70 0.48
C ALA A 141 7.33 11.69 -0.65
N TYR A 142 8.50 11.73 -1.29
CA TYR A 142 8.85 10.89 -2.44
C TYR A 142 9.52 9.57 -2.04
N ARG A 143 9.69 9.30 -0.74
CA ARG A 143 10.29 8.06 -0.24
C ARG A 143 9.61 6.80 -0.80
N LYS A 144 8.27 6.77 -0.81
CA LYS A 144 7.50 5.61 -1.27
C LYS A 144 7.77 5.33 -2.76
N ALA A 145 7.75 6.37 -3.60
CA ALA A 145 8.03 6.28 -5.03
C ALA A 145 9.47 5.81 -5.31
N LEU A 146 10.45 6.36 -4.58
CA LEU A 146 11.86 5.91 -4.68
C LEU A 146 12.01 4.44 -4.30
N MET A 147 11.41 4.01 -3.19
CA MET A 147 11.49 2.63 -2.75
C MET A 147 10.81 1.66 -3.72
N GLN A 148 9.71 2.06 -4.34
CA GLN A 148 9.05 1.27 -5.38
C GLN A 148 9.95 1.11 -6.62
N ALA A 149 10.58 2.19 -7.08
CA ALA A 149 11.52 2.14 -8.20
C ALA A 149 12.76 1.30 -7.89
N TRP A 150 13.31 1.42 -6.67
CA TRP A 150 14.42 0.58 -6.23
C TRP A 150 14.00 -0.89 -6.14
N ALA A 151 12.86 -1.21 -5.53
CA ALA A 151 12.33 -2.56 -5.44
C ALA A 151 12.17 -3.22 -6.82
N ALA A 152 11.70 -2.48 -7.82
CA ALA A 152 11.56 -3.00 -9.19
C ALA A 152 12.91 -3.34 -9.86
N ALA A 153 14.00 -2.66 -9.49
CA ALA A 153 15.32 -2.83 -10.11
C ALA A 153 16.27 -3.73 -9.31
N ASP A 154 16.16 -3.74 -7.99
CA ASP A 154 16.98 -4.50 -7.05
C ASP A 154 16.16 -4.84 -5.79
N PRO A 155 15.30 -5.88 -5.88
CA PRO A 155 14.41 -6.30 -4.80
C PRO A 155 15.13 -6.59 -3.48
N ASP A 156 16.27 -7.29 -3.55
CA ASP A 156 17.05 -7.69 -2.36
C ASP A 156 17.63 -6.46 -1.65
N GLY A 157 18.21 -5.52 -2.41
CA GLY A 157 18.73 -4.27 -1.86
C GLY A 157 17.63 -3.42 -1.21
N ALA A 158 16.47 -3.32 -1.85
CA ALA A 158 15.32 -2.60 -1.33
C ALA A 158 14.78 -3.24 -0.05
N LEU A 159 14.70 -4.56 0.03
CA LEU A 159 14.27 -5.26 1.23
C LEU A 159 15.24 -5.06 2.41
N GLN A 160 16.55 -5.11 2.16
CA GLN A 160 17.54 -4.82 3.19
C GLN A 160 17.41 -3.37 3.70
N ALA A 161 17.05 -2.42 2.83
CA ALA A 161 16.75 -1.06 3.23
C ALA A 161 15.47 -0.97 4.09
N VAL A 162 14.44 -1.75 3.78
CA VAL A 162 13.23 -1.87 4.62
C VAL A 162 13.57 -2.42 6.01
N ILE A 163 14.31 -3.53 6.07
CA ILE A 163 14.74 -4.17 7.33
C ILE A 163 15.55 -3.21 8.21
N GLY A 164 16.47 -2.44 7.59
CA GLY A 164 17.31 -1.47 8.30
C GLY A 164 16.64 -0.13 8.64
N SER A 165 15.41 0.11 8.17
CA SER A 165 14.76 1.41 8.33
C SER A 165 14.29 1.65 9.77
N LYS A 166 14.62 2.83 10.29
CA LYS A 166 14.07 3.34 11.55
C LYS A 166 12.80 4.18 11.38
N ARG A 167 12.42 4.52 10.14
CA ARG A 167 11.25 5.35 9.81
C ARG A 167 10.06 4.49 9.39
N LYS A 168 8.85 4.92 9.78
CA LYS A 168 7.57 4.28 9.45
C LYS A 168 6.73 5.14 8.47
N PRO A 169 6.01 4.51 7.53
CA PRO A 169 6.36 3.26 6.85
C PRO A 169 7.55 3.49 5.88
N PRO A 170 8.50 2.54 5.75
CA PRO A 170 9.68 2.72 4.88
C PRO A 170 9.34 2.76 3.39
N CYS A 171 8.34 1.99 2.96
CA CYS A 171 7.79 1.95 1.60
C CYS A 171 6.25 1.78 1.68
N SER A 172 5.56 1.65 0.54
CA SER A 172 4.13 1.29 0.54
C SER A 172 3.93 -0.17 0.95
N TYR A 173 2.73 -0.50 1.45
CA TYR A 173 2.37 -1.89 1.78
C TYR A 173 2.40 -2.80 0.56
N ASP A 174 1.99 -2.30 -0.61
CA ASP A 174 2.00 -3.06 -1.85
C ASP A 174 3.42 -3.45 -2.26
N THR A 175 4.36 -2.48 -2.26
CA THR A 175 5.76 -2.76 -2.57
C THR A 175 6.37 -3.77 -1.60
N LEU A 176 6.09 -3.66 -0.31
CA LEU A 176 6.59 -4.64 0.66
C LEU A 176 5.97 -6.03 0.48
N SER A 177 4.67 -6.08 0.17
CA SER A 177 3.96 -7.33 -0.11
C SER A 177 4.54 -8.02 -1.35
N GLU A 178 4.83 -7.26 -2.41
CA GLU A 178 5.50 -7.74 -3.62
C GLU A 178 6.89 -8.30 -3.31
N LEU A 179 7.73 -7.56 -2.57
CA LEU A 179 9.07 -8.01 -2.17
C LEU A 179 9.04 -9.32 -1.37
N LEU A 180 8.14 -9.42 -0.40
CA LEU A 180 7.99 -10.65 0.40
C LEU A 180 7.42 -11.80 -0.43
N GLN A 181 6.50 -11.52 -1.37
CA GLN A 181 5.94 -12.53 -2.26
C GLN A 181 6.97 -13.04 -3.29
N ASP A 182 7.85 -12.18 -3.77
CA ASP A 182 8.94 -12.60 -4.65
C ASP A 182 9.90 -13.52 -3.89
N LEU A 183 10.25 -13.20 -2.64
CA LEU A 183 11.01 -14.09 -1.78
C LEU A 183 10.29 -15.40 -1.51
N ALA A 184 8.99 -15.37 -1.22
CA ALA A 184 8.15 -16.54 -1.00
C ALA A 184 8.24 -17.53 -2.19
N THR A 185 8.30 -16.99 -3.40
CA THR A 185 8.39 -17.76 -4.66
C THR A 185 9.80 -18.33 -4.89
N GLN A 186 10.84 -17.62 -4.46
CA GLN A 186 12.24 -18.02 -4.67
C GLN A 186 12.75 -19.00 -3.60
N SER A 187 12.45 -18.71 -2.32
CA SER A 187 12.93 -19.48 -1.18
C SER A 187 12.03 -19.25 0.03
N PRO A 188 11.23 -20.26 0.43
CA PRO A 188 10.45 -20.19 1.67
C PRO A 188 11.31 -19.94 2.92
N ALA A 189 12.58 -20.37 2.91
CA ALA A 189 13.52 -20.07 3.99
C ALA A 189 13.93 -18.58 4.01
N ALA A 190 14.12 -17.96 2.83
CA ALA A 190 14.43 -16.54 2.72
C ALA A 190 13.23 -15.66 3.10
N LEU A 191 12.01 -16.07 2.74
CA LEU A 191 10.78 -15.44 3.24
C LEU A 191 10.78 -15.43 4.76
N ARG A 192 11.00 -16.60 5.39
CA ARG A 192 11.02 -16.72 6.85
C ARG A 192 12.08 -15.82 7.48
N GLU A 193 13.29 -15.85 6.96
CA GLU A 193 14.40 -15.05 7.45
C GLU A 193 14.15 -13.53 7.31
N ALA A 194 13.59 -13.10 6.18
CA ALA A 194 13.20 -11.72 5.95
C ALA A 194 12.14 -11.29 6.95
N CYS A 195 11.07 -12.07 7.08
CA CYS A 195 10.02 -11.87 8.05
C CYS A 195 10.55 -11.75 9.48
N ASP A 196 11.42 -12.65 9.93
CA ASP A 196 12.01 -12.59 11.27
C ASP A 196 12.80 -11.28 11.52
N GLN A 197 13.32 -10.64 10.46
CA GLN A 197 14.10 -9.41 10.52
C GLN A 197 13.30 -8.12 10.34
N VAL A 198 12.21 -8.14 9.57
CA VAL A 198 11.41 -6.94 9.36
C VAL A 198 10.74 -6.57 10.70
N PRO A 199 10.96 -5.35 11.23
CA PRO A 199 10.27 -4.91 12.44
C PRO A 199 8.76 -4.89 12.19
N TRP A 200 8.02 -5.80 12.82
CA TRP A 200 6.60 -6.02 12.53
C TRP A 200 5.72 -4.82 12.90
N GLU A 201 6.23 -3.97 13.78
CA GLU A 201 5.64 -2.71 14.16
C GLU A 201 5.63 -1.68 13.01
N LEU A 202 6.32 -1.96 11.90
CA LEU A 202 6.19 -1.21 10.64
C LEU A 202 4.89 -1.52 9.90
N PHE A 203 4.26 -2.67 10.19
CA PHE A 203 2.98 -3.10 9.61
C PHE A 203 1.79 -2.76 10.51
N SER A 204 2.02 -2.53 11.80
CA SER A 204 1.00 -2.04 12.72
C SER A 204 0.83 -0.54 12.53
N ASN A 205 -0.36 -0.13 12.12
CA ASN A 205 -0.76 1.25 11.85
C ASN A 205 -0.86 2.09 13.13
N THR A 206 0.29 2.39 13.76
CA THR A 206 0.37 3.30 14.90
C THR A 206 0.53 4.76 14.50
N ASP A 207 0.75 5.07 13.22
CA ASP A 207 0.72 6.45 12.71
C ASP A 207 -0.68 6.74 12.17
N ALA A 208 -1.63 6.92 13.09
CA ALA A 208 -3.05 7.19 12.88
C ALA A 208 -3.37 8.54 12.20
N ASP A 209 -2.40 9.17 11.52
CA ASP A 209 -2.58 10.50 10.91
C ASP A 209 -3.01 10.46 9.43
N GLU A 210 -2.95 9.31 8.74
CA GLU A 210 -3.26 9.23 7.30
C GLU A 210 -4.56 8.49 6.92
N ASP A 211 -5.22 7.74 7.81
CA ASP A 211 -6.48 7.05 7.46
C ASP A 211 -7.59 7.13 8.53
N PRO A 212 -8.59 8.02 8.37
CA PRO A 212 -9.74 8.11 9.26
C PRO A 212 -10.77 6.97 9.10
N PHE A 213 -10.58 6.07 8.12
CA PHE A 213 -11.49 4.95 7.83
C PHE A 213 -10.93 3.59 8.26
N GLY A 214 -9.73 3.54 8.86
CA GLY A 214 -9.16 2.31 9.42
C GLY A 214 -8.93 1.22 8.37
N GLY A 215 -8.69 1.60 7.12
CA GLY A 215 -8.50 0.73 5.97
C GLY A 215 -7.25 -0.13 6.10
N LEU A 216 -7.46 -1.36 6.57
CA LEU A 216 -6.66 -2.56 6.32
C LEU A 216 -5.14 -2.37 6.43
N SER A 217 -4.70 -2.23 7.68
CA SER A 217 -3.30 -2.42 8.07
C SER A 217 -2.93 -3.90 7.87
N GLY A 218 -2.21 -4.24 6.80
CA GLY A 218 -1.88 -5.63 6.53
C GLY A 218 -1.04 -5.87 5.28
N ILE A 219 -0.50 -7.09 5.17
CA ILE A 219 0.15 -7.60 3.97
C ILE A 219 -0.94 -8.11 3.01
N SER A 220 -0.77 -7.92 1.72
CA SER A 220 -1.70 -8.45 0.71
C SER A 220 -1.08 -9.64 -0.01
N ILE A 221 -1.81 -10.76 -0.08
CA ILE A 221 -1.47 -11.85 -1.01
C ILE A 221 -2.34 -11.63 -2.27
N PRO A 222 -1.73 -11.31 -3.43
CA PRO A 222 -2.47 -11.07 -4.65
C PRO A 222 -3.30 -12.29 -5.09
N HIS A 223 -4.39 -12.01 -5.80
CA HIS A 223 -5.24 -13.04 -6.37
C HIS A 223 -4.45 -13.93 -7.34
N GLY A 224 -4.54 -15.26 -7.16
CA GLY A 224 -3.90 -16.24 -8.04
C GLY A 224 -2.46 -16.57 -7.66
N THR A 225 -1.97 -16.02 -6.55
CA THR A 225 -0.65 -16.31 -6.00
C THR A 225 -0.68 -17.56 -5.13
N ASP A 226 0.41 -18.34 -5.12
CA ASP A 226 0.51 -19.54 -4.28
C ASP A 226 0.70 -19.15 -2.79
N PRO A 227 -0.27 -19.46 -1.90
CA PRO A 227 -0.18 -19.09 -0.49
C PRO A 227 0.68 -20.07 0.32
N ARG A 228 1.09 -21.21 -0.23
CA ARG A 228 1.81 -22.26 0.51
C ARG A 228 3.06 -21.76 1.23
N PRO A 229 3.95 -20.96 0.62
CA PRO A 229 5.14 -20.49 1.32
C PRO A 229 4.80 -19.73 2.61
N TRP A 230 3.70 -18.95 2.62
CA TRP A 230 3.24 -18.21 3.79
C TRP A 230 2.71 -19.12 4.90
N ILE A 231 2.03 -20.20 4.52
CA ILE A 231 1.40 -21.17 5.43
C ILE A 231 2.43 -22.18 5.96
N GLU A 232 3.18 -22.82 5.07
CA GLU A 232 4.09 -23.94 5.37
C GLU A 232 5.32 -23.50 6.17
N THR A 233 5.76 -22.24 6.02
CA THR A 233 6.85 -21.67 6.82
C THR A 233 6.40 -21.20 8.20
N GLY A 234 5.09 -21.16 8.47
CA GLY A 234 4.49 -20.62 9.69
C GLY A 234 4.57 -19.09 9.82
N VAL A 235 5.11 -18.39 8.81
CA VAL A 235 5.24 -16.92 8.81
C VAL A 235 3.89 -16.24 8.96
N ALA A 236 2.87 -16.69 8.21
CA ALA A 236 1.55 -16.09 8.26
C ALA A 236 0.91 -16.18 9.66
N GLU A 237 1.11 -17.31 10.34
CA GLU A 237 0.58 -17.51 11.69
C GLU A 237 1.33 -16.66 12.73
N GLU A 238 2.66 -16.54 12.60
CA GLU A 238 3.46 -15.70 13.49
C GLU A 238 3.11 -14.21 13.34
N LEU A 239 2.88 -13.78 12.10
CA LEU A 239 2.43 -12.44 11.76
C LEU A 239 1.08 -12.10 12.35
N ALA A 240 0.11 -13.01 12.17
CA ALA A 240 -1.22 -12.91 12.74
C ALA A 240 -1.15 -12.73 14.28
N ARG A 241 -0.30 -13.51 14.97
CA ARG A 241 -0.09 -13.37 16.43
C ARG A 241 0.43 -11.99 16.86
N LYS A 242 1.12 -11.29 15.95
CA LYS A 242 1.63 -9.92 16.16
C LYS A 242 0.59 -8.86 15.77
N GLY A 243 -0.61 -9.25 15.35
CA GLY A 243 -1.71 -8.36 14.97
C GLY A 243 -1.62 -7.84 13.53
N VAL A 244 -0.81 -8.46 12.67
CA VAL A 244 -0.68 -8.10 11.25
C VAL A 244 -1.70 -8.91 10.44
N SER A 245 -2.65 -8.21 9.81
CA SER A 245 -3.59 -8.84 8.89
C SER A 245 -2.87 -9.27 7.62
N ILE A 246 -3.25 -10.43 7.08
CA ILE A 246 -2.79 -10.90 5.76
C ILE A 246 -4.02 -11.06 4.87
N ASN A 247 -4.31 -10.01 4.11
CA ASN A 247 -5.47 -9.94 3.23
C ASN A 247 -5.30 -10.94 2.07
N GLY A 248 -6.37 -11.65 1.73
CA GLY A 248 -6.36 -12.65 0.65
C GLY A 248 -5.79 -14.01 1.04
N LEU A 249 -5.20 -14.18 2.22
CA LEU A 249 -4.63 -15.46 2.65
C LEU A 249 -5.67 -16.59 2.65
N PHE A 250 -6.83 -16.39 3.30
CA PHE A 250 -7.87 -17.41 3.40
C PHE A 250 -8.53 -17.71 2.05
N SER A 251 -8.69 -16.70 1.18
CA SER A 251 -9.21 -16.92 -0.17
C SER A 251 -8.22 -17.72 -1.03
N GLU A 252 -6.94 -17.36 -1.05
CA GLU A 252 -5.95 -18.11 -1.84
C GLU A 252 -5.74 -19.52 -1.27
N TRP A 253 -5.71 -19.65 0.06
CA TRP A 253 -5.61 -20.96 0.71
C TRP A 253 -6.80 -21.84 0.33
N ALA A 254 -8.02 -21.31 0.43
CA ALA A 254 -9.22 -22.07 0.09
C ALA A 254 -9.27 -22.50 -1.39
N ARG A 255 -8.64 -21.76 -2.31
CA ARG A 255 -8.53 -22.20 -3.71
C ARG A 255 -7.68 -23.44 -3.88
N LEU A 256 -6.61 -23.55 -3.08
CA LEU A 256 -5.66 -24.67 -3.14
C LEU A 256 -6.11 -25.85 -2.25
N ASP A 257 -6.38 -25.58 -0.98
CA ASP A 257 -6.79 -26.52 0.05
C ASP A 257 -7.93 -25.96 0.92
N PRO A 258 -9.19 -26.09 0.46
CA PRO A 258 -10.34 -25.62 1.23
C PRO A 258 -10.53 -26.36 2.55
N ALA A 259 -10.01 -27.59 2.70
CA ALA A 259 -10.13 -28.33 3.96
C ALA A 259 -9.18 -27.75 5.02
N GLY A 260 -7.92 -27.49 4.65
CA GLY A 260 -6.94 -26.82 5.51
C GLY A 260 -7.39 -25.42 5.92
N ALA A 261 -7.89 -24.63 4.96
CA ALA A 261 -8.41 -23.29 5.24
C ALA A 261 -9.61 -23.34 6.21
N LEU A 262 -10.58 -24.23 5.98
CA LEU A 262 -11.77 -24.36 6.82
C LEU A 262 -11.42 -24.77 8.26
N ALA A 263 -10.44 -25.67 8.43
CA ALA A 263 -9.99 -26.13 9.74
C ALA A 263 -9.38 -25.00 10.60
N ARG A 264 -8.91 -23.90 9.99
CA ARG A 264 -8.25 -22.80 10.68
C ARG A 264 -9.10 -21.55 10.87
N VAL A 265 -10.35 -21.55 10.41
CA VAL A 265 -11.25 -20.38 10.50
C VAL A 265 -11.46 -19.91 11.93
N GLU A 266 -11.63 -20.84 12.88
CA GLU A 266 -11.91 -20.51 14.28
C GLU A 266 -10.65 -20.13 15.07
N ASP A 267 -9.54 -20.82 14.83
CA ASP A 267 -8.35 -20.77 15.69
C ASP A 267 -7.21 -19.88 15.15
N TRP A 268 -7.41 -19.22 14.00
CA TRP A 268 -6.42 -18.31 13.44
C TRP A 268 -6.09 -17.18 14.41
N PRO A 269 -4.81 -16.95 14.76
CA PRO A 269 -4.43 -16.11 15.89
C PRO A 269 -4.34 -14.63 15.50
N ASP A 270 -5.27 -14.13 14.69
CA ASP A 270 -5.37 -12.71 14.32
C ASP A 270 -6.59 -12.07 15.01
N PRO A 271 -6.39 -11.14 15.96
CA PRO A 271 -7.48 -10.44 16.62
C PRO A 271 -8.15 -9.38 15.72
N ASN A 272 -7.46 -8.90 14.68
CA ASN A 272 -7.94 -7.85 13.78
C ASN A 272 -8.70 -8.42 12.57
N PHE A 273 -8.60 -9.72 12.34
CA PHE A 273 -9.24 -10.40 11.21
C PHE A 273 -10.23 -11.46 11.68
N PRO A 274 -11.49 -11.12 12.01
CA PRO A 274 -12.41 -12.01 12.73
C PRO A 274 -12.78 -13.27 11.93
N ALA A 275 -13.26 -14.30 12.64
CA ALA A 275 -13.66 -15.57 12.05
C ALA A 275 -14.71 -15.42 10.94
N SER A 276 -15.61 -14.44 11.07
CA SER A 276 -16.64 -14.14 10.06
C SER A 276 -16.05 -13.66 8.74
N THR A 277 -14.99 -12.85 8.78
CA THR A 277 -14.25 -12.43 7.58
C THR A 277 -13.47 -13.60 6.98
N ARG A 278 -12.77 -14.39 7.81
CA ARG A 278 -12.04 -15.60 7.36
C ARG A 278 -12.94 -16.60 6.66
N LEU A 279 -14.10 -16.88 7.26
CA LEU A 279 -15.10 -17.77 6.68
C LEU A 279 -15.69 -17.16 5.40
N GLY A 280 -15.97 -15.86 5.40
CA GLY A 280 -16.43 -15.13 4.22
C GLY A 280 -15.47 -15.30 3.04
N ASP A 281 -14.18 -15.00 3.23
CA ASP A 281 -13.15 -15.11 2.21
C ASP A 281 -13.05 -16.53 1.63
N LEU A 282 -13.13 -17.55 2.50
CA LEU A 282 -13.14 -18.96 2.09
C LEU A 282 -14.36 -19.28 1.22
N LEU A 283 -15.56 -18.94 1.70
CA LEU A 283 -16.83 -19.28 1.04
C LEU A 283 -16.96 -18.53 -0.30
N TRP A 284 -16.50 -17.27 -0.34
CA TRP A 284 -16.52 -16.43 -1.54
C TRP A 284 -15.80 -17.07 -2.72
N THR A 285 -14.80 -17.92 -2.47
CA THR A 285 -14.07 -18.63 -3.54
C THR A 285 -14.94 -19.59 -4.37
N GLY A 286 -16.07 -20.06 -3.83
CA GLY A 286 -17.02 -20.90 -4.56
C GLY A 286 -18.13 -20.11 -5.26
N ILE A 287 -18.27 -18.80 -5.00
CA ILE A 287 -19.21 -17.98 -5.76
C ILE A 287 -18.70 -17.91 -7.22
N GLY A 288 -19.55 -18.33 -8.15
CA GLY A 288 -19.20 -18.42 -9.57
C GLY A 288 -18.39 -19.68 -9.96
N ASP A 289 -17.92 -20.48 -9.01
CA ASP A 289 -17.19 -21.74 -9.23
C ASP A 289 -17.95 -22.92 -8.62
N LYS A 290 -18.80 -23.57 -9.42
CA LYS A 290 -19.68 -24.66 -8.96
C LYS A 290 -18.92 -25.87 -8.42
N GLN A 291 -17.73 -26.17 -8.96
CA GLN A 291 -16.94 -27.32 -8.50
C GLN A 291 -16.35 -27.02 -7.13
N ARG A 292 -15.82 -25.81 -6.94
CA ARG A 292 -15.30 -25.39 -5.63
C ARG A 292 -16.41 -25.26 -4.59
N ALA A 293 -17.55 -24.66 -4.95
CA ALA A 293 -18.71 -24.59 -4.07
C ALA A 293 -19.17 -25.98 -3.62
N ALA A 294 -19.27 -26.95 -4.53
CA ALA A 294 -19.61 -28.33 -4.18
C ALA A 294 -18.60 -28.97 -3.21
N LYS A 295 -17.30 -28.75 -3.44
CA LYS A 295 -16.25 -29.26 -2.54
C LYS A 295 -16.32 -28.64 -1.15
N ILE A 296 -16.54 -27.33 -1.06
CA ILE A 296 -16.71 -26.62 0.21
C ILE A 296 -17.98 -27.11 0.94
N SER A 297 -19.10 -27.27 0.23
CA SER A 297 -20.34 -27.83 0.79
C SER A 297 -20.13 -29.24 1.35
N GLU A 298 -19.42 -30.12 0.63
CA GLU A 298 -19.10 -31.47 1.11
C GLU A 298 -18.25 -31.44 2.39
N LEU A 299 -17.33 -30.48 2.52
CA LEU A 299 -16.52 -30.29 3.72
C LEU A 299 -17.37 -29.82 4.90
N LEU A 300 -18.28 -28.86 4.68
CA LEU A 300 -19.22 -28.37 5.69
C LEU A 300 -20.17 -29.48 6.16
N GLU A 301 -20.68 -30.31 5.25
CA GLU A 301 -21.55 -31.46 5.56
C GLU A 301 -20.87 -32.52 6.43
N LYS A 302 -19.55 -32.65 6.32
CA LYS A 302 -18.75 -33.60 7.11
C LYS A 302 -18.40 -33.08 8.52
N LEU A 303 -18.64 -31.80 8.80
CA LEU A 303 -18.40 -31.25 10.13
C LEU A 303 -19.35 -31.87 11.15
N PRO A 304 -18.92 -32.07 12.41
CA PRO A 304 -19.83 -32.37 13.51
C PRO A 304 -20.93 -31.29 13.60
N ALA A 305 -22.14 -31.67 14.00
CA ALA A 305 -23.29 -30.76 14.06
C ALA A 305 -23.03 -29.49 14.88
N GLU A 306 -22.23 -29.59 15.96
CA GLU A 306 -21.84 -28.45 16.77
C GLU A 306 -20.93 -27.47 16.00
N SER A 307 -19.93 -27.99 15.30
CA SER A 307 -19.03 -27.18 14.46
C SER A 307 -19.78 -26.56 13.29
N LEU A 308 -20.70 -27.30 12.65
CA LEU A 308 -21.53 -26.75 11.58
C LEU A 308 -22.43 -25.61 12.08
N ALA A 309 -23.03 -25.76 13.27
CA ALA A 309 -23.83 -24.70 13.88
C ALA A 309 -22.97 -23.46 14.19
N LYS A 310 -21.74 -23.63 14.67
CA LYS A 310 -20.79 -22.52 14.85
C LYS A 310 -20.47 -21.82 13.53
N MET A 311 -20.18 -22.57 12.47
CA MET A 311 -19.92 -22.00 11.14
C MET A 311 -21.12 -21.23 10.60
N ALA A 312 -22.35 -21.71 10.83
CA ALA A 312 -23.56 -20.98 10.45
C ALA A 312 -23.71 -19.65 11.21
N VAL A 313 -23.41 -19.63 12.51
CA VAL A 313 -23.38 -18.39 13.32
C VAL A 313 -22.31 -17.43 12.81
N ILE A 314 -21.08 -17.91 12.61
CA ILE A 314 -19.97 -17.11 12.08
C ILE A 314 -20.31 -16.52 10.70
N ALA A 315 -20.95 -17.32 9.83
CA ALA A 315 -21.37 -16.86 8.51
C ALA A 315 -22.48 -15.78 8.58
N SER A 316 -23.32 -15.80 9.61
CA SER A 316 -24.38 -14.79 9.82
C SER A 316 -23.86 -13.42 10.26
N GLU A 317 -22.64 -13.37 10.80
CA GLU A 317 -21.97 -12.13 11.18
C GLU A 317 -21.28 -11.45 9.98
N ASN A 318 -21.26 -12.10 8.81
CA ASN A 318 -20.64 -11.57 7.61
C ASN A 318 -21.59 -10.61 6.87
N THR A 319 -21.05 -9.49 6.34
CA THR A 319 -21.83 -8.45 5.66
C THR A 319 -22.50 -8.91 4.36
N VAL A 320 -22.00 -9.97 3.73
CA VAL A 320 -22.55 -10.57 2.50
C VAL A 320 -23.24 -11.91 2.78
N HIS A 321 -23.77 -12.11 3.99
CA HIS A 321 -24.41 -13.35 4.43
C HIS A 321 -25.43 -13.92 3.44
N ASP A 322 -26.32 -13.10 2.89
CA ASP A 322 -27.39 -13.56 2.01
C ASP A 322 -26.86 -14.25 0.75
N GLU A 323 -25.80 -13.68 0.15
CA GLU A 323 -25.12 -14.24 -1.03
C GLU A 323 -24.40 -15.55 -0.67
N LEU A 324 -23.78 -15.60 0.51
CA LEU A 324 -23.13 -16.80 1.02
C LEU A 324 -24.15 -17.92 1.27
N VAL A 325 -25.30 -17.63 1.86
CA VAL A 325 -26.34 -18.64 2.13
C VAL A 325 -27.04 -19.11 0.86
N GLU A 326 -27.15 -18.26 -0.17
CA GLU A 326 -27.64 -18.70 -1.47
C GLU A 326 -26.71 -19.76 -2.10
N ALA A 327 -25.39 -19.53 -2.02
CA ALA A 327 -24.38 -20.47 -2.51
C ALA A 327 -24.24 -21.71 -1.59
N TYR A 328 -24.43 -21.54 -0.28
CA TYR A 328 -24.25 -22.58 0.74
C TYR A 328 -25.47 -22.67 1.68
N PRO A 329 -26.60 -23.26 1.22
CA PRO A 329 -27.85 -23.31 2.00
C PRO A 329 -27.72 -24.03 3.35
N ILE A 330 -26.70 -24.88 3.51
CA ILE A 330 -26.42 -25.60 4.76
C ILE A 330 -26.04 -24.66 5.92
N LEU A 331 -25.57 -23.44 5.61
CA LEU A 331 -25.21 -22.43 6.61
C LEU A 331 -26.41 -21.57 7.03
N ARG A 332 -27.60 -21.80 6.48
CA ARG A 332 -28.80 -21.08 6.90
C ARG A 332 -29.15 -21.46 8.34
N ILE A 333 -29.07 -20.48 9.24
CA ILE A 333 -29.61 -20.62 10.59
C ILE A 333 -31.13 -20.77 10.45
N LYS A 334 -31.68 -21.92 10.83
CA LYS A 334 -33.13 -22.06 10.93
C LYS A 334 -33.56 -21.24 12.13
N ASP A 335 -34.38 -20.21 11.90
CA ASP A 335 -34.98 -19.41 12.96
C ASP A 335 -35.54 -20.31 14.06
N ALA A 336 -35.11 -20.07 15.29
CA ALA A 336 -35.64 -20.70 16.50
C ALA A 336 -37.05 -20.15 16.85
N ASP A 337 -37.89 -19.86 15.86
CA ASP A 337 -39.23 -19.26 16.03
C ASP A 337 -40.39 -20.20 15.62
N ALA A 338 -40.16 -21.51 15.61
CA ALA A 338 -41.24 -22.51 15.51
C ALA A 338 -41.76 -23.00 16.88
N SER A 339 -41.57 -22.24 17.97
CA SER A 339 -42.01 -22.64 19.32
C SER A 339 -42.86 -21.61 20.08
N LYS A 340 -43.41 -20.60 19.40
CA LYS A 340 -44.44 -19.70 19.96
C LYS A 340 -45.85 -19.85 19.38
N GLU A 341 -46.13 -20.92 18.65
CA GLU A 341 -47.50 -21.32 18.32
C GLU A 341 -47.75 -22.76 18.75
N LYS A 342 -47.95 -22.97 20.04
CA LYS A 342 -48.92 -23.95 20.56
C LYS A 342 -49.56 -23.44 21.84
#